data_AF-A0A954HHI0-F1
#
_entry.id   AF-A0A954HHI0-F1
#
_cell.length_a   1.000
_cell.length_b   1.000
_cell.length_c   1.000
_cell.angle_alpha   90.00
_cell.angle_beta   90.00
_cell.angle_gamma   90.00
#
_symmetry.space_group_name_H-M   'P 1'
#
loop_
_entity.id
_entity.type
_entity.pdbx_description
1 polymer ?
#
loop_
_entity_poly.entity_id
_entity_poly.type
_entity_poly.pdbx_seq_one_letter_code
_entity_poly.pdbx_strand_id
1 'polypeptide(L)'
;AALLTVVGYSINDSVVIYDRIRENMRKYKKMPMDELLNKSINDTLSRTIVTGLTTILAALALAIFGGEVIRGFSYALVFGVVVGTYSSIYISAPVLLYFNLRVGKPQETPATTS
;
A
#
# COMPACT_ATOMS: atom_id res chain seq x y z
N ALA A 1 14.78 2.64 -21.91
CA ALA A 1 14.90 1.50 -20.98
C ALA A 1 14.31 1.81 -19.59
N ALA A 2 14.83 2.78 -18.83
CA ALA A 2 14.34 3.09 -17.47
C ALA A 2 12.84 3.44 -17.37
N LEU A 3 12.31 4.23 -18.31
CA LEU A 3 10.88 4.57 -18.38
C LEU A 3 9.98 3.34 -18.55
N LEU A 4 10.41 2.36 -19.35
CA LEU A 4 9.70 1.10 -19.56
C LEU A 4 9.67 0.25 -18.28
N THR A 5 10.77 0.24 -17.52
CA THR A 5 10.86 -0.45 -16.23
C THR A 5 9.92 0.15 -15.19
N VAL A 6 9.86 1.49 -15.12
CA VAL A 6 8.95 2.21 -14.20
C VAL A 6 7.49 1.94 -14.57
N VAL A 7 7.14 2.03 -15.86
CA VAL A 7 5.79 1.75 -16.35
C VAL A 7 5.41 0.28 -16.12
N GLY A 8 6.32 -0.66 -16.40
CA GLY A 8 6.09 -2.09 -16.20
C GLY A 8 5.86 -2.47 -14.74
N TYR A 9 6.61 -1.88 -13.81
CA TYR A 9 6.39 -2.06 -12.38
C TYR A 9 5.06 -1.45 -11.93
N SER A 10 4.76 -0.22 -12.37
CA SER A 10 3.54 0.50 -11.97
C SER A 10 2.25 -0.18 -12.45
N ILE A 11 2.26 -0.75 -13.66
CA ILE A 11 1.12 -1.51 -14.20
C ILE A 11 0.94 -2.82 -13.42
N ASN A 12 2.03 -3.56 -13.18
CA ASN A 12 1.97 -4.81 -12.44
C ASN A 12 1.41 -4.62 -11.01
N ASP A 13 1.83 -3.57 -10.32
CA ASP A 13 1.36 -3.27 -8.97
C ASP A 13 -0.12 -2.86 -8.95
N SER A 14 -0.55 -2.07 -9.94
CA SER A 14 -1.96 -1.67 -10.09
C SER A 14 -2.88 -2.88 -10.28
N VAL A 15 -2.49 -3.83 -11.15
CA VAL A 15 -3.31 -5.02 -11.44
C VAL A 15 -3.48 -5.90 -10.19
N VAL A 16 -2.40 -6.14 -9.44
CA VAL A 16 -2.44 -6.97 -8.22
C VAL A 16 -3.33 -6.34 -7.14
N ILE A 17 -3.25 -5.02 -6.97
CA ILE A 17 -4.08 -4.27 -6.01
C ILE A 17 -5.56 -4.34 -6.42
N TYR A 18 -5.88 -4.07 -7.69
CA TYR A 18 -7.26 -4.12 -8.17
C TYR A 18 -7.87 -5.52 -8.04
N ASP A 19 -7.10 -6.56 -8.31
CA ASP A 19 -7.57 -7.94 -8.20
C ASP A 19 -7.83 -8.31 -6.73
N ARG A 20 -6.97 -7.86 -5.81
CA ARG A 20 -7.14 -8.06 -4.37
C ARG A 20 -8.36 -7.35 -3.80
N ILE A 21 -8.63 -6.13 -4.26
CA ILE A 21 -9.85 -5.37 -3.89
C ILE A 21 -11.10 -6.15 -4.32
N ARG A 22 -11.09 -6.64 -5.57
CA ARG A 22 -12.21 -7.41 -6.12
C ARG A 22 -12.42 -8.74 -5.38
N GLU A 23 -11.33 -9.40 -5.00
CA GLU A 23 -11.36 -10.65 -4.23
C GLU A 23 -11.90 -10.42 -2.81
N ASN A 24 -11.41 -9.40 -2.10
CA ASN A 24 -11.88 -9.05 -0.75
C ASN A 24 -13.35 -8.59 -0.74
N MET A 25 -13.79 -7.84 -1.75
CA MET A 25 -15.21 -7.48 -1.93
C MET A 25 -16.11 -8.71 -2.12
N ARG A 26 -15.61 -9.76 -2.79
CA ARG A 26 -16.34 -11.03 -2.93
C ARG A 26 -16.34 -11.84 -1.63
N LYS A 27 -15.26 -11.78 -0.85
CA LYS A 27 -15.01 -12.62 0.32
C LYS A 27 -15.65 -12.09 1.63
N TYR A 28 -15.78 -10.77 1.79
CA TYR A 28 -16.22 -10.14 3.04
C TYR A 28 -17.49 -9.26 2.87
N LYS A 29 -18.57 -9.84 2.35
CA LYS A 29 -19.84 -9.12 2.04
C LYS A 29 -20.61 -8.54 3.25
N LYS A 30 -20.24 -8.88 4.48
CA LYS A 30 -20.95 -8.48 5.72
C LYS A 30 -20.08 -7.71 6.73
N MET A 31 -18.81 -7.47 6.41
CA MET A 31 -17.89 -6.78 7.31
C MET A 31 -18.11 -5.27 7.23
N PRO A 32 -18.21 -4.55 8.36
CA PRO A 32 -18.37 -3.11 8.34
C PRO A 32 -17.13 -2.47 7.67
N MET A 33 -17.36 -1.39 6.92
CA MET A 33 -16.37 -0.87 5.97
C MET A 33 -15.06 -0.42 6.62
N ASP A 34 -15.13 0.06 7.86
CA ASP A 34 -14.00 0.41 8.71
C ASP A 34 -13.08 -0.80 8.98
N GLU A 35 -13.63 -1.95 9.37
CA GLU A 35 -12.86 -3.18 9.61
C GLU A 35 -12.26 -3.73 8.31
N LEU A 36 -13.05 -3.71 7.22
CA LEU A 36 -12.63 -4.23 5.92
C LEU A 36 -11.48 -3.38 5.33
N LEU A 37 -11.56 -2.06 5.50
CA LEU A 37 -10.52 -1.12 5.09
C LEU A 37 -9.26 -1.27 5.95
N ASN A 38 -9.39 -1.31 7.28
CA ASN A 38 -8.25 -1.52 8.17
C ASN A 38 -7.53 -2.83 7.84
N LYS A 39 -8.28 -3.91 7.64
CA LYS A 39 -7.72 -5.21 7.24
C LYS A 39 -7.04 -5.17 5.88
N SER A 40 -7.66 -4.51 4.89
CA SER A 40 -7.12 -4.41 3.54
C SER A 40 -5.84 -3.55 3.48
N ILE A 41 -5.78 -2.50 4.29
CA ILE A 41 -4.58 -1.66 4.44
C ILE A 41 -3.48 -2.50 5.08
N ASN A 42 -3.76 -3.19 6.19
CA ASN A 42 -2.73 -3.95 6.91
C ASN A 42 -2.18 -5.13 6.08
N ASP A 43 -3.04 -5.81 5.32
CA ASP A 43 -2.67 -6.89 4.40
C ASP A 43 -1.78 -6.39 3.24
N THR A 44 -2.08 -5.20 2.70
CA THR A 44 -1.31 -4.60 1.59
C THR A 44 0.01 -4.00 2.11
N LEU A 45 -0.05 -3.27 3.22
CA LEU A 45 1.07 -2.55 3.81
C LEU A 45 2.17 -3.50 4.28
N SER A 46 1.82 -4.64 4.91
CA SER A 46 2.81 -5.66 5.28
C SER A 46 3.58 -6.19 4.06
N ARG A 47 2.87 -6.44 2.95
CA ARG A 47 3.48 -6.87 1.70
C ARG A 47 4.36 -5.77 1.10
N THR A 48 3.87 -4.54 1.04
CA THR A 48 4.58 -3.39 0.47
C THR A 48 5.84 -3.02 1.26
N ILE A 49 5.81 -3.13 2.59
CA ILE A 49 7.01 -2.90 3.41
C ILE A 49 8.06 -3.97 3.11
N VAL A 50 7.67 -5.25 3.06
CA VAL A 50 8.62 -6.34 2.81
C VAL A 50 9.24 -6.23 1.41
N THR A 51 8.43 -5.98 0.38
CA THR A 51 8.92 -5.82 -1.01
C THR A 51 9.70 -4.51 -1.20
N GLY A 52 9.27 -3.42 -0.55
CA GLY A 52 9.96 -2.14 -0.58
C GLY A 52 11.33 -2.21 0.08
N LEU A 53 11.43 -2.81 1.27
CA LEU A 53 12.71 -3.00 1.97
C LEU A 53 13.68 -3.87 1.18
N THR A 54 13.21 -4.99 0.61
CA THR A 54 14.07 -5.84 -0.23
C THR A 54 14.54 -5.11 -1.49
N THR A 55 13.69 -4.27 -2.10
CA THR A 55 14.08 -3.43 -3.24
C THR A 55 15.10 -2.37 -2.83
N ILE A 56 14.91 -1.71 -1.68
CA ILE A 56 15.87 -0.72 -1.16
C ILE A 56 17.21 -1.38 -0.87
N LEU A 57 17.23 -2.57 -0.27
CA LEU A 57 18.47 -3.31 0.01
C LEU A 57 19.22 -3.63 -1.30
N ALA A 58 18.52 -4.13 -2.32
CA ALA A 58 19.11 -4.39 -3.63
C ALA A 58 19.59 -3.10 -4.31
N ALA A 59 18.80 -2.03 -4.26
CA ALA A 59 19.15 -0.74 -4.85
C ALA A 59 20.33 -0.08 -4.13
N LEU A 60 20.46 -0.23 -2.81
CA LEU A 60 21.61 0.23 -2.03
C LEU A 60 22.87 -0.56 -2.40
N ALA A 61 22.78 -1.88 -2.54
CA ALA A 61 23.89 -2.68 -3.02
C ALA A 61 24.36 -2.21 -4.41
N LEU A 62 23.42 -1.93 -5.33
CA LEU A 62 23.75 -1.36 -6.64
C LEU A 62 24.31 0.06 -6.56
N ALA A 63 23.83 0.90 -5.64
CA ALA A 63 24.33 2.26 -5.46
C ALA A 63 25.77 2.30 -4.90
N ILE A 64 26.14 1.31 -4.08
CA ILE A 64 27.47 1.21 -3.46
C ILE A 64 28.45 0.46 -4.37
N PHE A 65 28.02 -0.68 -4.95
CA PHE A 65 28.90 -1.60 -5.69
C PHE A 65 28.76 -1.53 -7.22
N GLY A 66 27.76 -0.82 -7.75
CA GLY A 66 27.39 -0.85 -9.16
C GLY A 66 28.19 0.05 -10.10
N GLY A 67 29.04 0.94 -9.58
CA GLY A 67 29.79 1.91 -10.40
C GLY A 67 28.94 3.10 -10.90
N GLU A 68 29.58 4.06 -11.57
CA GLU A 68 28.98 5.38 -11.86
C GLU A 68 27.75 5.33 -12.79
N VAL A 69 27.72 4.39 -13.75
CA VAL A 69 26.69 4.32 -14.79
C VAL A 69 25.30 4.00 -14.22
N ILE A 70 25.21 3.12 -13.21
CA ILE A 70 23.93 2.69 -12.62
C ILE A 70 23.59 3.38 -11.30
N ARG A 71 24.52 4.15 -10.74
CA ARG A 71 24.35 4.82 -9.44
C ARG A 71 23.15 5.79 -9.44
N GLY A 72 22.99 6.57 -10.50
CA GLY A 72 21.84 7.47 -10.66
C GLY A 72 20.50 6.74 -10.76
N PHE A 73 20.49 5.58 -11.41
CA PHE A 73 19.31 4.71 -11.49
C PHE A 73 18.95 4.10 -10.12
N SER A 74 19.95 3.62 -9.37
CA SER A 74 19.77 3.08 -8.03
C SER A 74 19.20 4.11 -7.05
N TYR A 75 19.67 5.36 -7.09
CA TYR A 75 19.11 6.42 -6.26
C TYR A 75 17.67 6.76 -6.64
N ALA A 76 17.34 6.77 -7.93
CA ALA A 76 15.95 6.96 -8.40
C ALA A 76 15.02 5.84 -7.91
N LEU A 77 15.49 4.58 -7.89
CA LEU A 77 14.76 3.45 -7.33
C LEU A 77 14.51 3.59 -5.83
N VAL A 78 15.56 3.93 -5.05
CA VAL A 78 15.41 4.15 -3.61
C VAL A 78 14.40 5.25 -3.32
N PHE A 79 14.51 6.39 -4.02
CA PHE A 79 13.59 7.51 -3.85
C PHE A 79 12.14 7.11 -4.20
N GLY A 80 11.93 6.42 -5.33
CA GLY A 80 10.61 5.96 -5.75
C GLY A 80 9.95 5.01 -4.75
N VAL A 81 10.71 4.06 -4.19
CA VAL A 81 10.19 3.14 -3.17
C VAL A 81 9.84 3.86 -1.87
N VAL A 82 10.68 4.80 -1.42
CA VAL A 82 10.42 5.58 -0.20
C VAL A 82 9.16 6.45 -0.37
N VAL A 83 9.05 7.18 -1.47
CA VAL A 83 7.88 8.02 -1.76
C VAL A 83 6.62 7.17 -1.94
N GLY A 84 6.70 6.04 -2.65
CA GLY A 84 5.57 5.13 -2.85
C GLY A 84 5.08 4.49 -1.56
N THR A 85 5.99 4.10 -0.67
CA THR A 85 5.66 3.52 0.64
C THR A 85 5.04 4.58 1.55
N TYR A 86 5.64 5.77 1.62
CA TYR A 86 5.11 6.88 2.41
C TYR A 86 3.72 7.32 1.92
N SER A 87 3.56 7.50 0.61
CA SER A 87 2.29 7.88 -0.02
C SER A 87 1.19 6.85 0.26
N SER A 88 1.49 5.55 0.17
CA SER A 88 0.48 4.51 0.44
C SER A 88 0.01 4.50 1.91
N ILE A 89 0.92 4.71 2.86
CA ILE A 89 0.58 4.81 4.29
C ILE A 89 -0.23 6.08 4.57
N TYR A 90 0.16 7.22 3.99
CA TYR A 90 -0.50 8.49 4.24
C TYR A 90 -1.78 8.71 3.45
N ILE A 91 -1.99 8.10 2.28
CA ILE A 91 -3.26 8.08 1.54
C ILE A 91 -4.29 7.17 2.21
N SER A 92 -3.85 6.22 3.04
CA SER A 92 -4.76 5.41 3.87
C SER A 92 -5.53 6.28 4.89
N ALA A 93 -4.91 7.36 5.39
CA ALA A 93 -5.52 8.29 6.34
C ALA A 93 -6.71 9.09 5.78
N PRO A 94 -6.66 9.73 4.59
CA PRO A 94 -7.81 10.39 3.99
C PRO A 94 -8.87 9.41 3.52
N VAL A 95 -8.54 8.15 3.18
CA VAL A 95 -9.59 7.13 2.92
C VAL A 95 -10.35 6.82 4.20
N LEU A 96 -9.66 6.61 5.32
CA LEU A 96 -10.32 6.51 6.63
C LEU A 96 -11.12 7.77 6.94
N LEU A 97 -10.55 8.96 6.81
CA LEU A 97 -11.22 10.23 7.15
C LEU A 97 -12.44 10.55 6.27
N TYR A 98 -12.33 10.35 4.96
CA TYR A 98 -13.37 10.63 3.97
C TYR A 98 -14.55 9.67 4.10
N PHE A 99 -14.28 8.41 4.49
CA PHE A 99 -15.33 7.42 4.72
C PHE A 99 -15.85 7.41 6.17
N ASN A 100 -15.07 7.82 7.17
CA ASN A 100 -15.53 7.99 8.56
C ASN A 100 -16.48 9.20 8.70
N LEU A 101 -16.53 10.11 7.72
CA LEU A 101 -17.61 11.10 7.58
C LEU A 101 -18.94 10.49 7.08
N ARG A 102 -18.94 9.23 6.61
CA ARG A 102 -20.14 8.50 6.16
C ARG A 102 -20.48 7.27 7.00
N VAL A 103 -19.61 6.83 7.91
CA VAL A 103 -19.96 5.82 8.90
C VAL A 103 -20.75 6.52 10.00
N GLY A 104 -22.07 6.53 9.85
CA GLY A 104 -23.00 6.88 10.92
C GLY A 104 -22.63 6.11 12.19
N LYS A 105 -22.62 6.84 13.31
CA LYS A 105 -22.29 6.38 14.66
C LYS A 105 -22.68 4.90 14.88
N PRO A 106 -21.77 4.05 15.37
CA PRO A 106 -22.17 2.79 15.97
C PRO A 106 -23.23 3.10 17.03
N GLN A 107 -24.42 2.53 16.89
CA GLN A 107 -25.47 2.62 17.90
C GLN A 107 -24.92 2.08 19.23
N GLU A 108 -25.04 2.86 20.30
CA GLU A 108 -24.94 2.33 21.66
C GLU A 108 -25.97 1.21 21.80
N THR A 109 -25.52 -0.03 21.98
CA THR A 109 -26.37 -1.09 22.51
C THR A 109 -26.59 -0.78 23.99
N PRO A 110 -27.81 -0.43 24.44
CA PRO A 110 -28.05 -0.19 25.85
C PRO A 110 -27.88 -1.52 26.60
N ALA A 111 -26.94 -1.56 27.54
CA ALA A 111 -26.81 -2.67 28.46
C ALA A 111 -28.13 -2.80 29.22
N THR A 112 -28.89 -3.84 28.89
CA THR A 112 -30.10 -4.22 29.60
C THR A 112 -29.74 -4.56 31.03
N THR A 113 -30.30 -3.76 31.92
CA THR A 113 -30.60 -4.05 33.32
C THR A 113 -31.12 -5.48 33.48
N SER A 114 -30.47 -6.27 34.34
CA SER A 114 -31.07 -7.19 35.33
C SER A 114 -29.96 -7.85 36.13
#